data_AF-A0A2V9F0I0-F1
#
_entry.id   AF-A0A2V9F0I0-F1
#
_cell.length_a   1.000
_cell.length_b   1.000
_cell.length_c   1.000
_cell.angle_alpha   90.00
_cell.angle_beta   90.00
_cell.angle_gamma   90.00
#
_symmetry.space_group_name_H-M   'P 1'
#
loop_
_entity.id
_entity.type
_entity.pdbx_description
1 polymer ?
#
loop_
_entity_poly.entity_id
_entity_poly.type
_entity_poly.pdbx_seq_one_letter_code
_entity_poly.pdbx_strand_id
1 'polypeptide(L)'
;MVDFASRGSQRWLQVAINRKPELLLGALRRGGAIAQRTSVTWHSPLGTDSFQEYRDSVALKKAGIAEPALRKPLRSFWPPRGPVWDAIGITSEESPLFIEAKAHIPEAASPATKASPESLKLIKQSLEAARRFYAPRATSDWSSLFYQYANRLAYQYFLREMNGIKSTLVFLYFLNADDMLGPASEEEWRGASHLIHAVLGVPKDLTAYGVFDAFLDTRLLLDAVEKN
;
A
#
# COMPACT_ATOMS: atom_id res chain seq x y z
N MET A 1 2.85 -22.74 -16.77
CA MET A 1 4.01 -21.96 -16.28
C MET A 1 3.45 -20.65 -15.77
N VAL A 2 3.79 -20.23 -14.55
CA VAL A 2 3.29 -18.98 -13.97
C VAL A 2 4.10 -17.83 -14.58
N ASP A 3 3.45 -16.93 -15.31
CA ASP A 3 4.12 -15.81 -15.98
C ASP A 3 4.10 -14.56 -15.10
N PHE A 4 5.28 -14.15 -14.65
CA PHE A 4 5.45 -12.97 -13.79
C PHE A 4 5.43 -11.70 -14.66
N ALA A 5 5.04 -10.57 -14.06
CA ALA A 5 5.14 -9.28 -14.73
C ALA A 5 6.58 -9.00 -15.18
N SER A 6 6.73 -8.31 -16.30
CA SER A 6 8.04 -8.14 -16.96
C SER A 6 8.95 -7.12 -16.30
N ARG A 7 8.39 -6.14 -15.56
CA ARG A 7 9.17 -5.09 -14.88
C ARG A 7 8.42 -4.39 -13.74
N GLY A 8 9.17 -3.60 -12.98
CA GLY A 8 8.68 -2.67 -11.97
C GLY A 8 8.22 -3.32 -10.67
N SER A 9 7.55 -2.54 -9.82
CA SER A 9 7.14 -3.00 -8.50
C SER A 9 6.23 -4.23 -8.57
N GLN A 10 5.38 -4.31 -9.59
CA GLN A 10 4.53 -5.47 -9.84
C GLN A 10 5.34 -6.76 -9.99
N ARG A 11 6.37 -6.77 -10.84
CA ARG A 11 7.28 -7.92 -11.01
C ARG A 11 7.91 -8.33 -9.68
N TRP A 12 8.55 -7.37 -9.03
CA TRP A 12 9.33 -7.66 -7.83
C TRP A 12 8.45 -8.10 -6.67
N LEU A 13 7.24 -7.56 -6.54
CA LEU A 13 6.27 -7.96 -5.53
C LEU A 13 5.73 -9.37 -5.78
N GLN A 14 5.41 -9.71 -7.02
CA GLN A 14 4.99 -11.07 -7.37
C GLN A 14 6.07 -12.10 -7.03
N VAL A 15 7.33 -11.83 -7.39
CA VAL A 15 8.48 -12.70 -7.07
C VAL A 15 8.69 -12.79 -5.56
N ALA A 16 8.70 -11.66 -4.85
CA ALA A 16 8.89 -11.61 -3.42
C ALA A 16 7.82 -12.42 -2.67
N ILE A 17 6.54 -12.31 -3.06
CA ILE A 17 5.46 -13.06 -2.40
C ILE A 17 5.48 -14.55 -2.75
N ASN A 18 5.71 -14.90 -4.01
CA ASN A 18 5.47 -16.27 -4.50
C ASN A 18 6.73 -17.15 -4.51
N ARG A 19 7.93 -16.56 -4.43
CA ARG A 19 9.20 -17.31 -4.50
C ARG A 19 10.12 -17.07 -3.31
N LYS A 20 10.09 -15.88 -2.71
CA LYS A 20 10.97 -15.47 -1.61
C LYS A 20 10.22 -14.77 -0.46
N PRO A 21 9.09 -15.33 0.03
CA PRO A 21 8.26 -14.65 1.02
C PRO A 21 9.01 -14.31 2.31
N GLU A 22 10.03 -15.08 2.68
CA GLU A 22 10.91 -14.84 3.82
C GLU A 22 11.68 -13.52 3.73
N LEU A 23 12.11 -13.12 2.53
CA LEU A 23 12.81 -11.85 2.31
C LEU A 23 11.87 -10.65 2.49
N LEU A 24 10.64 -10.77 1.97
CA LEU A 24 9.60 -9.77 2.18
C LEU A 24 9.22 -9.67 3.66
N LEU A 25 8.98 -10.80 4.34
CA LEU A 25 8.70 -10.81 5.78
C LEU A 25 9.85 -10.17 6.58
N GLY A 26 11.10 -10.43 6.19
CA GLY A 26 12.27 -9.76 6.78
C GLY A 26 12.23 -8.25 6.62
N ALA A 27 11.89 -7.74 5.44
CA ALA A 27 11.72 -6.31 5.18
C ALA A 27 10.59 -5.70 6.03
N LEU A 28 9.44 -6.36 6.08
CA LEU A 28 8.29 -5.91 6.89
C LEU A 28 8.63 -5.85 8.39
N ARG A 29 9.40 -6.81 8.91
CA ARG A 29 9.88 -6.82 10.30
C ARG A 29 10.85 -5.68 10.59
N ARG A 30 11.81 -5.44 9.70
CA ARG A 30 12.76 -4.31 9.84
C ARG A 30 12.03 -2.96 9.84
N GLY A 31 11.00 -2.82 9.00
CA GLY A 31 10.14 -1.63 8.97
C GLY A 31 9.15 -1.52 10.15
N GLY A 32 9.07 -2.53 11.02
CA GLY A 32 8.15 -2.56 12.16
C GLY A 32 6.68 -2.85 11.81
N ALA A 33 6.37 -3.16 10.55
CA ALA A 33 5.00 -3.41 10.08
C ALA A 33 4.38 -4.69 10.67
N ILE A 34 5.22 -5.67 11.03
CA ILE A 34 4.84 -6.93 11.68
C ILE A 34 5.86 -7.29 12.78
N ALA A 35 5.43 -8.06 13.79
CA ALA A 35 6.35 -8.51 14.83
C ALA A 35 7.26 -9.66 14.36
N GLN A 36 8.34 -9.91 15.12
CA GLN A 36 9.38 -10.88 14.74
C GLN A 36 8.88 -12.31 14.51
N ARG A 37 7.85 -12.73 15.25
CA ARG A 37 7.27 -14.09 15.16
C ARG A 37 5.99 -14.14 14.34
N THR A 38 5.50 -13.00 13.85
CA THR A 38 4.29 -12.92 13.04
C THR A 38 4.57 -13.50 11.66
N SER A 39 3.70 -14.38 11.18
CA SER A 39 3.65 -14.82 9.78
C SER A 39 2.54 -14.08 9.03
N VAL A 40 2.57 -14.13 7.71
CA VAL A 40 1.54 -13.53 6.84
C VAL A 40 1.08 -14.58 5.84
N THR A 41 -0.23 -14.81 5.78
CA THR A 41 -0.86 -15.54 4.70
C THR A 41 -1.23 -14.55 3.60
N TRP A 42 -0.60 -14.67 2.44
CA TRP A 42 -0.86 -13.80 1.28
C TRP A 42 -2.12 -14.26 0.54
N HIS A 43 -2.96 -13.29 0.15
CA HIS A 43 -4.18 -13.51 -0.63
C HIS A 43 -4.14 -12.82 -2.01
N SER A 44 -3.15 -11.95 -2.22
CA SER A 44 -2.90 -11.21 -3.46
C SER A 44 -1.47 -10.65 -3.44
N PRO A 45 -0.73 -10.64 -4.57
CA PRO A 45 -1.00 -11.37 -5.81
C PRO A 45 -0.42 -12.79 -5.72
N LEU A 46 -1.22 -13.81 -6.09
CA LEU A 46 -0.78 -15.21 -6.07
C LEU A 46 -0.70 -15.78 -7.49
N GLY A 47 0.33 -16.58 -7.78
CA GLY A 47 0.48 -17.22 -9.09
C GLY A 47 -0.67 -18.17 -9.45
N THR A 48 -1.30 -18.79 -8.44
CA THR A 48 -2.50 -19.63 -8.60
C THR A 48 -3.77 -18.84 -8.92
N ASP A 49 -3.72 -17.51 -8.78
CA ASP A 49 -4.83 -16.58 -9.00
C ASP A 49 -4.43 -15.53 -10.04
N SER A 50 -3.57 -15.93 -10.99
CA SER A 50 -3.06 -15.10 -12.10
C SER A 50 -2.54 -13.74 -11.66
N PHE A 51 -1.98 -13.66 -10.45
CA PHE A 51 -1.49 -12.43 -9.84
C PHE A 51 -2.50 -11.28 -9.79
N GLN A 52 -3.79 -11.58 -9.70
CA GLN A 52 -4.82 -10.56 -9.63
C GLN A 52 -4.61 -9.61 -8.45
N GLU A 53 -4.75 -8.31 -8.73
CA GLU A 53 -4.80 -7.24 -7.74
C GLU A 53 -6.24 -6.83 -7.49
N TYR A 54 -6.57 -6.50 -6.25
CA TYR A 54 -7.96 -6.33 -5.82
C TYR A 54 -8.25 -4.93 -5.31
N ARG A 55 -9.52 -4.53 -5.43
CA ARG A 55 -10.06 -3.26 -4.89
C ARG A 55 -11.41 -3.47 -4.22
N ASP A 56 -11.90 -2.42 -3.58
CA ASP A 56 -13.23 -2.31 -3.00
C ASP A 56 -13.60 -3.50 -2.09
N SER A 57 -14.85 -3.98 -2.15
CA SER A 57 -15.35 -5.08 -1.31
C SER A 57 -14.57 -6.39 -1.50
N VAL A 58 -14.05 -6.64 -2.70
CA VAL A 58 -13.24 -7.85 -2.96
C VAL A 58 -11.90 -7.77 -2.24
N ALA A 59 -11.26 -6.59 -2.21
CA ALA A 59 -10.04 -6.38 -1.42
C ALA A 59 -10.31 -6.53 0.08
N LEU A 60 -11.41 -5.98 0.59
CA LEU A 60 -11.80 -6.15 2.00
C LEU A 60 -12.00 -7.64 2.34
N LYS A 61 -12.70 -8.38 1.48
CA LYS A 61 -12.90 -9.83 1.66
C LYS A 61 -11.58 -10.60 1.66
N LYS A 62 -10.67 -10.30 0.72
CA LYS A 62 -9.32 -10.91 0.65
C LYS A 62 -8.47 -10.58 1.89
N ALA A 63 -8.75 -9.47 2.55
CA ALA A 63 -8.11 -9.06 3.80
C ALA A 63 -8.80 -9.61 5.06
N GLY A 64 -9.78 -10.50 4.92
CA GLY A 64 -10.51 -11.08 6.06
C GLY A 64 -11.59 -10.17 6.65
N ILE A 65 -11.93 -9.06 5.98
CA ILE A 65 -12.91 -8.08 6.46
C ILE A 65 -14.27 -8.36 5.82
N ALA A 66 -15.22 -8.84 6.63
CA ALA A 66 -16.60 -9.03 6.19
C ALA A 66 -17.36 -7.70 6.20
N GLU A 67 -18.08 -7.36 5.12
CA GLU A 67 -18.86 -6.12 5.04
C GLU A 67 -19.86 -5.93 6.20
N PRO A 68 -20.58 -6.96 6.69
CA PRO A 68 -21.46 -6.81 7.85
C PRO A 68 -20.75 -6.42 9.15
N ALA A 69 -19.43 -6.63 9.25
CA ALA A 69 -18.64 -6.23 10.42
C ALA A 69 -18.24 -4.75 10.39
N LEU A 70 -18.46 -4.05 9.26
CA LEU A 70 -18.15 -2.62 9.15
C LEU A 70 -19.22 -1.78 9.86
N ARG A 71 -18.77 -0.90 10.76
CA ARG A 71 -19.61 0.15 11.37
C ARG A 71 -20.07 1.18 10.33
N LYS A 72 -19.23 1.44 9.34
CA LYS A 72 -19.48 2.36 8.22
C LYS A 72 -19.20 1.62 6.91
N PRO A 73 -20.21 1.44 6.03
CA PRO A 73 -20.02 0.67 4.80
C PRO A 73 -19.11 1.44 3.82
N LEU A 74 -18.27 0.73 3.06
CA LEU A 74 -17.31 1.36 2.13
C LEU A 74 -17.96 2.34 1.16
N ARG A 75 -19.13 2.01 0.60
CA ARG A 75 -19.89 2.89 -0.33
C ARG A 75 -20.27 4.25 0.26
N SER A 76 -20.29 4.38 1.59
CA SER A 76 -20.56 5.67 2.25
C SER A 76 -19.30 6.52 2.42
N PHE A 77 -18.13 5.93 2.20
CA PHE A 77 -16.83 6.58 2.32
C PHE A 77 -16.11 6.71 0.98
N TRP A 78 -16.24 5.78 0.04
CA TRP A 78 -15.56 5.86 -1.24
C TRP A 78 -16.49 5.41 -2.37
N PRO A 79 -16.46 6.08 -3.54
CA PRO A 79 -17.23 5.63 -4.69
C PRO A 79 -16.67 4.28 -5.21
N PRO A 80 -17.47 3.52 -5.97
CA PRO A 80 -16.99 2.32 -6.63
C PRO A 80 -15.76 2.58 -7.51
N ARG A 81 -14.91 1.56 -7.66
CA ARG A 81 -13.60 1.66 -8.33
C ARG A 81 -12.60 2.47 -7.51
N GLY A 82 -12.51 2.14 -6.22
CA GLY A 82 -11.49 2.63 -5.32
C GLY A 82 -10.09 2.13 -5.67
N PRO A 83 -9.12 2.34 -4.76
CA PRO A 83 -7.74 2.00 -4.98
C PRO A 83 -7.57 0.48 -5.15
N VAL A 84 -6.73 0.11 -6.11
CA VAL A 84 -6.26 -1.26 -6.34
C VAL A 84 -5.06 -1.49 -5.43
N TRP A 85 -5.02 -2.60 -4.70
CA TRP A 85 -3.94 -2.94 -3.79
C TRP A 85 -2.97 -3.90 -4.45
N ASP A 86 -1.68 -3.56 -4.40
CA ASP A 86 -0.63 -4.34 -5.03
C ASP A 86 -0.44 -5.69 -4.32
N ALA A 87 -0.57 -5.71 -2.99
CA ALA A 87 -0.71 -6.95 -2.23
C ALA A 87 -1.65 -6.83 -1.03
N ILE A 88 -2.23 -7.98 -0.67
CA ILE A 88 -3.13 -8.15 0.46
C ILE A 88 -2.73 -9.44 1.20
N GLY A 89 -2.55 -9.34 2.51
CA GLY A 89 -2.28 -10.46 3.39
C GLY A 89 -3.04 -10.35 4.71
N ILE A 90 -3.06 -11.47 5.44
CA ILE A 90 -3.59 -11.54 6.81
C ILE A 90 -2.47 -12.06 7.70
N THR A 91 -2.17 -11.33 8.79
CA THR A 91 -1.16 -11.78 9.74
C THR A 91 -1.67 -12.96 10.56
N SER A 92 -0.75 -13.72 11.19
CA SER A 92 -1.11 -14.76 12.17
C SER A 92 -1.87 -14.26 13.40
N GLU A 93 -2.03 -12.94 13.54
CA GLU A 93 -2.84 -12.29 14.58
C GLU A 93 -4.22 -11.88 14.04
N GLU A 94 -4.60 -12.38 12.86
CA GLU A 94 -5.84 -12.04 12.14
C GLU A 94 -5.96 -10.55 11.80
N SER A 95 -4.83 -9.85 11.64
CA SER A 95 -4.80 -8.44 11.26
C SER A 95 -4.65 -8.29 9.74
N PRO A 96 -5.53 -7.54 9.07
CA PRO A 96 -5.37 -7.13 7.68
C PRO A 96 -4.04 -6.41 7.42
N LEU A 97 -3.36 -6.77 6.34
CA LEU A 97 -2.16 -6.13 5.83
C LEU A 97 -2.35 -5.75 4.35
N PHE A 98 -2.18 -4.46 4.05
CA PHE A 98 -2.24 -3.92 2.69
C PHE A 98 -0.88 -3.34 2.28
N ILE A 99 -0.47 -3.59 1.04
CA ILE A 99 0.77 -3.06 0.46
C ILE A 99 0.48 -2.17 -0.74
N GLU A 100 1.14 -1.02 -0.78
CA GLU A 100 1.41 -0.23 -1.98
C GLU A 100 2.92 -0.33 -2.27
N ALA A 101 3.30 -0.87 -3.43
CA ALA A 101 4.68 -1.11 -3.80
C ALA A 101 5.18 -0.15 -4.87
N LYS A 102 6.43 0.30 -4.70
CA LYS A 102 7.10 1.24 -5.59
C LYS A 102 8.51 0.76 -5.91
N ALA A 103 8.94 0.89 -7.16
CA ALA A 103 10.26 0.58 -7.70
C ALA A 103 10.99 1.80 -8.31
N HIS A 104 10.36 2.98 -8.43
CA HIS A 104 11.04 4.21 -8.85
C HIS A 104 10.38 5.49 -8.28
N ILE A 105 11.09 6.60 -8.17
CA ILE A 105 10.52 7.83 -7.57
C ILE A 105 9.39 8.47 -8.40
N PRO A 106 9.47 8.56 -9.75
CA PRO A 106 8.42 9.21 -10.55
C PRO A 106 7.00 8.68 -10.36
N GLU A 107 6.80 7.38 -10.13
CA GLU A 107 5.48 6.80 -9.85
C GLU A 107 4.91 7.21 -8.49
N ALA A 108 5.74 7.66 -7.56
CA ALA A 108 5.27 8.18 -6.29
C ALA A 108 4.58 9.54 -6.49
N ALA A 109 5.02 10.33 -7.49
CA ALA A 109 4.42 11.61 -7.91
C ALA A 109 3.13 11.43 -8.72
N SER A 110 2.18 10.69 -8.17
CA SER A 110 0.91 10.41 -8.86
C SER A 110 0.12 11.70 -9.14
N PRO A 111 -0.52 11.82 -10.31
CA PRO A 111 -1.35 12.98 -10.65
C PRO A 111 -2.65 13.01 -9.84
N ALA A 112 -3.40 14.10 -10.00
CA ALA A 112 -4.73 14.27 -9.45
C ALA A 112 -5.70 13.14 -9.84
N THR A 113 -6.74 12.99 -9.03
CA THR A 113 -7.83 12.04 -9.34
C THR A 113 -8.47 12.34 -10.69
N LYS A 114 -8.78 11.28 -11.44
CA LYS A 114 -9.50 11.33 -12.73
C LYS A 114 -10.99 10.99 -12.57
N ALA A 115 -11.51 11.09 -11.35
CA ALA A 115 -12.90 10.77 -11.06
C ALA A 115 -13.88 11.71 -11.75
N SER A 116 -15.08 11.20 -12.07
CA SER A 116 -16.18 12.03 -12.56
C SER A 116 -16.61 13.05 -11.48
N PRO A 117 -17.27 14.16 -11.85
CA PRO A 117 -17.73 15.16 -10.88
C PRO A 117 -18.57 14.58 -9.74
N GLU A 118 -19.41 13.59 -10.04
CA GLU A 118 -20.30 12.92 -9.08
C GLU A 118 -19.48 12.14 -8.03
N SER A 119 -18.48 11.39 -8.49
CA SER A 119 -17.58 10.61 -7.61
C SER A 119 -16.60 11.51 -6.85
N LEU A 120 -16.19 12.62 -7.47
CA LEU A 120 -15.21 13.55 -6.93
C LEU A 120 -15.66 14.17 -5.62
N LYS A 121 -16.96 14.46 -5.48
CA LYS A 121 -17.51 15.02 -4.24
C LYS A 121 -17.24 14.10 -3.04
N LEU A 122 -17.55 12.81 -3.16
CA LEU A 122 -17.34 11.84 -2.10
C LEU A 122 -15.83 11.63 -1.85
N ILE A 123 -15.02 11.53 -2.90
CA ILE A 123 -13.56 11.40 -2.78
C ILE A 123 -12.98 12.57 -1.98
N LYS A 124 -13.34 13.81 -2.32
CA LYS A 124 -12.84 15.01 -1.62
C LYS A 124 -13.25 15.02 -0.15
N GLN A 125 -14.51 14.68 0.16
CA GLN A 125 -14.99 14.60 1.54
C GLN A 125 -14.18 13.58 2.37
N SER A 126 -13.90 12.42 1.79
CA SER A 126 -13.19 11.33 2.47
C SER A 126 -11.71 11.59 2.64
N LEU A 127 -11.07 12.17 1.62
CA LEU A 127 -9.70 12.67 1.73
C LEU A 127 -9.59 13.78 2.77
N GLU A 128 -10.55 14.71 2.83
CA GLU A 128 -10.57 15.79 3.81
C GLU A 128 -10.74 15.26 5.24
N ALA A 129 -11.61 14.28 5.45
CA ALA A 129 -11.77 13.61 6.74
C ALA A 129 -10.46 12.94 7.20
N ALA A 130 -9.81 12.18 6.31
CA ALA A 130 -8.52 11.57 6.60
C ALA A 130 -7.43 12.62 6.85
N ARG A 131 -7.34 13.65 6.02
CA ARG A 131 -6.36 14.75 6.19
C ARG A 131 -6.53 15.44 7.54
N ARG A 132 -7.76 15.73 7.98
CA ARG A 132 -8.02 16.33 9.30
C ARG A 132 -7.52 15.45 10.44
N PHE A 133 -7.62 14.13 10.27
CA PHE A 133 -7.13 13.16 11.25
C PHE A 133 -5.59 13.10 11.31
N TYR A 134 -4.92 12.90 10.17
CA TYR A 134 -3.46 12.76 10.14
C TYR A 134 -2.70 14.09 10.29
N ALA A 135 -3.28 15.16 9.76
CA ALA A 135 -2.60 16.44 9.55
C ALA A 135 -3.53 17.61 9.90
N PRO A 136 -4.08 17.71 11.12
CA PRO A 136 -5.16 18.64 11.47
C PRO A 136 -4.86 20.11 11.11
N ARG A 137 -3.59 20.52 11.18
CA ARG A 137 -3.12 21.88 10.88
C ARG A 137 -2.85 22.16 9.40
N ALA A 138 -2.78 21.13 8.56
CA ALA A 138 -2.53 21.29 7.13
C ALA A 138 -3.78 21.78 6.37
N THR A 139 -3.59 22.40 5.21
CA THR A 139 -4.66 22.82 4.30
C THR A 139 -4.47 22.28 2.87
N SER A 140 -3.51 21.37 2.69
CA SER A 140 -3.16 20.75 1.41
C SER A 140 -4.33 20.00 0.78
N ASP A 141 -4.52 20.16 -0.53
CA ASP A 141 -5.51 19.40 -1.31
C ASP A 141 -4.98 18.00 -1.66
N TRP A 142 -5.43 17.00 -0.89
CA TRP A 142 -5.10 15.58 -1.07
C TRP A 142 -5.68 14.95 -2.35
N SER A 143 -6.55 15.66 -3.08
CA SER A 143 -7.10 15.18 -4.36
C SER A 143 -6.22 15.50 -5.57
N SER A 144 -5.10 16.21 -5.34
CA SER A 144 -4.18 16.72 -6.36
C SER A 144 -2.88 15.89 -6.46
N LEU A 145 -1.71 16.49 -6.24
CA LEU A 145 -0.43 15.80 -6.27
C LEU A 145 -0.35 14.74 -5.16
N PHE A 146 0.26 13.59 -5.46
CA PHE A 146 0.38 12.44 -4.54
C PHE A 146 -0.97 11.81 -4.15
N TYR A 147 -2.00 11.94 -5.01
CA TYR A 147 -3.32 11.35 -4.80
C TYR A 147 -3.30 9.85 -4.44
N GLN A 148 -2.42 9.05 -5.05
CA GLN A 148 -2.29 7.62 -4.70
C GLN A 148 -1.88 7.46 -3.23
N TYR A 149 -0.87 8.18 -2.77
CA TYR A 149 -0.45 8.14 -1.37
C TYR A 149 -1.58 8.58 -0.44
N ALA A 150 -2.23 9.71 -0.75
CA ALA A 150 -3.31 10.26 0.04
C ALA A 150 -4.54 9.34 0.11
N ASN A 151 -4.88 8.65 -0.98
CA ASN A 151 -6.02 7.74 -1.00
C ASN A 151 -5.75 6.44 -0.21
N ARG A 152 -4.49 5.97 -0.13
CA ARG A 152 -4.07 4.84 0.72
C ARG A 152 -4.23 5.21 2.20
N LEU A 153 -3.80 6.43 2.58
CA LEU A 153 -4.03 6.95 3.93
C LEU A 153 -5.52 7.07 4.27
N ALA A 154 -6.35 7.50 3.30
CA ALA A 154 -7.80 7.59 3.51
C ALA A 154 -8.44 6.22 3.76
N TYR A 155 -8.01 5.18 3.05
CA TYR A 155 -8.47 3.82 3.32
C TYR A 155 -8.00 3.31 4.68
N GLN A 156 -6.77 3.61 5.08
CA GLN A 156 -6.28 3.27 6.41
C GLN A 156 -7.08 3.97 7.52
N TYR A 157 -7.43 5.25 7.32
CA TYR A 157 -8.32 6.00 8.21
C TYR A 157 -9.72 5.36 8.28
N PHE A 158 -10.29 4.98 7.12
CA PHE A 158 -11.57 4.29 7.05
C PHE A 158 -11.59 2.98 7.84
N LEU A 159 -10.54 2.16 7.73
CA LEU A 159 -10.46 0.89 8.44
C LEU A 159 -10.29 1.11 9.95
N ARG A 160 -9.28 1.88 10.34
CA ARG A 160 -8.88 2.01 11.74
C ARG A 160 -9.79 2.93 12.53
N GLU A 161 -9.97 4.16 12.05
CA GLU A 161 -10.68 5.19 12.80
C GLU A 161 -12.19 5.05 12.64
N MET A 162 -12.70 4.92 11.41
CA MET A 162 -14.15 4.87 11.20
C MET A 162 -14.77 3.52 11.56
N ASN A 163 -14.01 2.42 11.39
CA ASN A 163 -14.52 1.07 11.59
C ASN A 163 -13.90 0.33 12.79
N GLY A 164 -12.85 0.86 13.43
CA GLY A 164 -12.21 0.23 14.58
C GLY A 164 -11.44 -1.06 14.22
N ILE A 165 -11.12 -1.27 12.95
CA ILE A 165 -10.42 -2.47 12.48
C ILE A 165 -8.93 -2.19 12.57
N LYS A 166 -8.21 -2.96 13.40
CA LYS A 166 -6.74 -2.92 13.42
C LYS A 166 -6.23 -3.43 12.06
N SER A 167 -5.71 -2.53 11.23
CA SER A 167 -5.08 -2.85 9.94
C SER A 167 -3.69 -2.24 9.85
N THR A 168 -2.84 -2.87 9.04
CA THR A 168 -1.51 -2.36 8.70
C THR A 168 -1.48 -1.97 7.22
N LEU A 169 -1.01 -0.75 6.95
CA LEU A 169 -0.69 -0.26 5.61
C LEU A 169 0.83 -0.16 5.48
N VAL A 170 1.38 -0.72 4.41
CA VAL A 170 2.81 -0.63 4.12
C VAL A 170 3.05 0.00 2.76
N PHE A 171 3.88 1.03 2.72
CA PHE A 171 4.52 1.47 1.50
C PHE A 171 5.83 0.70 1.34
N LEU A 172 5.85 -0.24 0.40
CA LEU A 172 7.01 -1.08 0.11
C LEU A 172 7.83 -0.42 -0.99
N TYR A 173 9.10 -0.17 -0.72
CA TYR A 173 10.03 0.45 -1.65
C TYR A 173 11.10 -0.57 -2.08
N PHE A 174 11.19 -0.83 -3.38
CA PHE A 174 12.22 -1.68 -3.94
C PHE A 174 13.51 -0.88 -4.17
N LEU A 175 14.63 -1.43 -3.71
CA LEU A 175 15.97 -0.90 -3.97
C LEU A 175 16.59 -1.63 -5.16
N ASN A 176 17.42 -0.94 -5.94
CA ASN A 176 18.15 -1.50 -7.08
C ASN A 176 17.21 -2.13 -8.13
N ALA A 177 16.00 -1.59 -8.29
CA ALA A 177 15.10 -1.98 -9.36
C ALA A 177 15.59 -1.43 -10.70
N ASP A 178 16.68 -1.99 -11.23
CA ASP A 178 17.39 -1.53 -12.43
C ASP A 178 16.48 -1.52 -13.67
N ASP A 179 15.49 -2.41 -13.70
CA ASP A 179 14.45 -2.47 -14.73
C ASP A 179 13.55 -1.22 -14.75
N MET A 180 13.64 -0.35 -13.76
CA MET A 180 12.97 0.96 -13.67
C MET A 180 13.92 2.13 -13.41
N LEU A 181 15.24 1.91 -13.41
CA LEU A 181 16.22 2.88 -12.93
C LEU A 181 15.85 3.39 -11.52
N GLY A 182 15.44 2.45 -10.66
CA GLY A 182 14.99 2.72 -9.31
C GLY A 182 16.11 3.19 -8.37
N PRO A 183 15.75 3.77 -7.21
CA PRO A 183 16.72 4.15 -6.19
C PRO A 183 17.59 2.99 -5.73
N ALA A 184 18.85 3.27 -5.44
CA ALA A 184 19.82 2.28 -4.96
C ALA A 184 19.87 2.18 -3.43
N SER A 185 19.33 3.20 -2.72
CA SER A 185 19.38 3.25 -1.26
C SER A 185 18.06 3.59 -0.58
N GLU A 186 17.96 3.27 0.71
CA GLU A 186 16.81 3.67 1.53
C GLU A 186 16.76 5.20 1.69
N GLU A 187 17.91 5.88 1.75
CA GLU A 187 17.98 7.33 1.92
C GLU A 187 17.31 8.09 0.77
N GLU A 188 17.49 7.63 -0.46
CA GLU A 188 16.83 8.22 -1.64
C GLU A 188 15.29 8.10 -1.53
N TRP A 189 14.79 6.93 -1.14
CA TRP A 189 13.37 6.72 -0.90
C TRP A 189 12.84 7.54 0.27
N ARG A 190 13.60 7.63 1.37
CA ARG A 190 13.24 8.47 2.52
C ARG A 190 13.18 9.94 2.13
N GLY A 191 14.07 10.41 1.25
CA GLY A 191 14.01 11.75 0.67
C GLY A 191 12.70 11.99 -0.08
N ALA A 192 12.30 11.05 -0.95
CA ALA A 192 11.03 11.12 -1.67
C ALA A 192 9.81 11.07 -0.72
N SER A 193 9.81 10.16 0.27
CA SER A 193 8.75 10.05 1.28
C SER A 193 8.61 11.33 2.09
N HIS A 194 9.73 11.93 2.54
CA HIS A 194 9.72 13.20 3.26
C HIS A 194 9.13 14.35 2.43
N LEU A 195 9.41 14.40 1.12
CA LEU A 195 8.82 15.39 0.23
C LEU A 195 7.29 15.20 0.13
N ILE A 196 6.83 13.96 -0.07
CA ILE A 196 5.41 13.62 -0.10
C ILE A 196 4.74 14.05 1.21
N HIS A 197 5.37 13.73 2.35
CA HIS A 197 4.85 14.06 3.67
C HIS A 197 4.75 15.56 3.88
N ALA A 198 5.78 16.31 3.48
CA ALA A 198 5.80 17.77 3.58
C ALA A 198 4.70 18.41 2.72
N VAL A 199 4.48 17.93 1.50
CA VAL A 199 3.43 18.43 0.60
C VAL A 199 2.03 18.10 1.11
N LEU A 200 1.83 16.89 1.64
CA LEU A 200 0.55 16.46 2.22
C LEU A 200 0.31 16.96 3.65
N GLY A 201 1.33 17.55 4.28
CA GLY A 201 1.29 18.06 5.65
C GLY A 201 1.21 16.98 6.75
N VAL A 202 1.50 15.72 6.42
CA VAL A 202 1.48 14.60 7.39
C VAL A 202 2.77 14.56 8.22
N PRO A 203 2.74 13.98 9.43
CA PRO A 203 3.95 13.79 10.22
C PRO A 203 4.90 12.81 9.52
N LYS A 204 6.21 12.97 9.80
CA LYS A 204 7.26 12.07 9.28
C LYS A 204 7.09 10.62 9.72
N ASP A 205 6.53 10.43 10.92
CA ASP A 205 6.26 9.12 11.48
C ASP A 205 4.74 8.90 11.54
N LEU A 206 4.28 7.89 10.82
CA LEU A 206 2.88 7.48 10.76
C LEU A 206 2.63 6.11 11.41
N THR A 207 3.63 5.53 12.10
CA THR A 207 3.56 4.19 12.69
C THR A 207 2.46 4.06 13.73
N ALA A 208 2.20 5.12 14.51
CA ALA A 208 1.08 5.18 15.45
C ALA A 208 -0.29 4.98 14.78
N TYR A 209 -0.39 5.29 13.49
CA TYR A 209 -1.59 5.08 12.68
C TYR A 209 -1.58 3.75 11.90
N GLY A 210 -0.63 2.87 12.19
CA GLY A 210 -0.46 1.58 11.50
C GLY A 210 0.03 1.72 10.07
N VAL A 211 0.70 2.82 9.72
CA VAL A 211 1.31 3.05 8.40
C VAL A 211 2.82 2.92 8.53
N PHE A 212 3.44 2.10 7.70
CA PHE A 212 4.85 1.78 7.78
C PHE A 212 5.52 1.86 6.41
N ASP A 213 6.81 2.16 6.41
CA ASP A 213 7.67 2.03 5.24
C ASP A 213 8.50 0.75 5.38
N ALA A 214 8.66 0.01 4.27
CA ALA A 214 9.52 -1.16 4.22
C ALA A 214 10.38 -1.12 2.96
N PHE A 215 11.59 -1.68 3.04
CA PHE A 215 12.57 -1.63 1.95
C PHE A 215 13.07 -3.05 1.61
N LEU A 216 13.04 -3.38 0.32
CA LEU A 216 13.48 -4.68 -0.18
C LEU A 216 14.39 -4.52 -1.40
N ASP A 217 15.61 -5.03 -1.28
CA ASP A 217 16.59 -5.03 -2.36
C ASP A 217 16.25 -6.13 -3.39
N THR A 218 16.01 -5.72 -4.64
CA THR A 218 15.65 -6.63 -5.73
C THR A 218 16.78 -7.58 -6.10
N ARG A 219 18.05 -7.23 -5.80
CA ARG A 219 19.21 -8.11 -6.03
C ARG A 219 19.10 -9.43 -5.28
N LEU A 220 18.40 -9.43 -4.14
CA LEU A 220 18.12 -10.62 -3.34
C LEU A 220 17.05 -11.53 -3.98
N LEU A 221 16.37 -11.06 -5.03
CA LEU A 221 15.29 -11.76 -5.72
C LEU A 221 15.70 -12.32 -7.09
N LEU A 222 16.90 -11.96 -7.60
CA LEU A 222 17.34 -12.29 -8.96
C LEU A 222 17.37 -13.80 -9.24
N ASP A 223 17.87 -14.59 -8.29
CA ASP A 223 17.96 -16.05 -8.44
C ASP A 223 16.58 -16.72 -8.54
N ALA A 224 15.52 -16.06 -8.07
CA ALA A 224 14.14 -16.54 -8.17
C ALA A 224 13.46 -16.16 -9.47
N VAL A 225 13.97 -15.14 -10.16
CA VAL A 225 13.53 -14.74 -11.50
C VAL A 225 14.11 -15.66 -12.57
N GLU A 226 15.38 -16.04 -12.43
CA GLU A 226 16.13 -16.83 -13.42
C GLU A 226 15.74 -18.32 -13.46
N LYS A 227 15.04 -18.82 -12.44
CA LYS A 227 14.61 -20.23 -12.30
C LYS A 227 13.32 -20.59 -13.05
N ASN A 228 12.96 -19.83 -14.10
CA ASN A 228 11.80 -20.13 -14.96
C ASN A 228 12.11 -21.20 -15.99
#